data_AF-A0A2V7PZA6-F1
#
_entry.id   AF-A0A2V7PZA6-F1
#
_cell.length_a   1.000
_cell.length_b   1.000
_cell.length_c   1.000
_cell.angle_alpha   90.00
_cell.angle_beta   90.00
_cell.angle_gamma   90.00
#
_symmetry.space_group_name_H-M   'P 1'
#
loop_
_entity.id
_entity.type
_entity.pdbx_description
1 polymer ?
#
loop_
_entity_poly.entity_id
_entity_poly.type
_entity_poly.pdbx_seq_one_letter_code
_entity_poly.pdbx_strand_id
1 'polypeptide(L)' 'MTCHAKLGERSQVQQLYQRVERVLRKELETKPAAETVQLYQRLMSP' A
#
# COMPACT_ATOMS: atom_id res chain seq x y z
N MET A 1 2.99 -5.60 -2.66
CA MET A 1 1.81 -4.98 -3.33
C MET A 1 1.75 -5.32 -4.81
N THR A 2 2.81 -5.03 -5.60
CA THR A 2 2.84 -5.31 -7.05
C THR A 2 2.54 -6.78 -7.42
N CYS A 3 3.04 -7.75 -6.65
CA CYS A 3 2.75 -9.17 -6.90
C CYS A 3 1.25 -9.49 -6.81
N HIS A 4 0.58 -9.07 -5.73
CA HIS A 4 -0.86 -9.25 -5.55
C HIS A 4 -1.67 -8.53 -6.65
N ALA A 5 -1.23 -7.33 -7.06
CA ALA A 5 -1.89 -6.62 -8.15
C ALA A 5 -1.81 -7.38 -9.48
N LYS A 6 -0.66 -8.01 -9.79
CA LYS A 6 -0.51 -8.86 -10.99
C LYS A 6 -1.42 -10.10 -10.96
N LEU A 7 -1.78 -10.58 -9.78
CA LEU A 7 -2.69 -11.71 -9.57
C LEU A 7 -4.17 -11.28 -9.53
N GLY A 8 -4.48 -9.99 -9.67
CA GLY A 8 -5.85 -9.45 -9.56
C GLY A 8 -6.37 -9.31 -8.13
N GLU A 9 -5.52 -9.55 -7.13
CA GLU A 9 -5.87 -9.60 -5.71
C GLU A 9 -5.94 -8.18 -5.08
N ARG A 10 -6.87 -7.34 -5.55
CA ARG A 10 -6.98 -5.92 -5.13
C ARG A 10 -7.19 -5.75 -3.62
N SER A 11 -7.94 -6.65 -2.99
CA SER A 11 -8.13 -6.64 -1.53
C SER A 11 -6.80 -6.78 -0.79
N GLN A 12 -5.87 -7.59 -1.31
CA GLN A 12 -4.60 -7.86 -0.65
C GLN A 12 -3.62 -6.69 -0.85
N VAL A 13 -3.73 -6.00 -1.99
CA VAL A 13 -3.05 -4.72 -2.22
C VAL A 13 -3.48 -3.67 -1.17
N GLN A 14 -4.78 -3.53 -0.93
CA GLN A 14 -5.32 -2.61 0.07
C GLN A 14 -4.89 -2.97 1.50
N GLN A 15 -4.99 -4.24 1.88
CA GLN A 15 -4.59 -4.70 3.22
C GLN A 15 -3.09 -4.45 3.48
N LEU A 16 -2.23 -4.70 2.48
CA LEU A 16 -0.80 -4.44 2.60
C LEU A 16 -0.50 -2.95 2.77
N TYR A 17 -1.15 -2.09 2.01
CA TYR A 17 -0.96 -0.64 2.13
C TYR A 17 -1.35 -0.14 3.53
N GLN A 18 -2.54 -0.54 4.02
CA GLN A 18 -3.01 -0.19 5.36
C GLN A 18 -2.08 -0.72 6.47
N ARG A 19 -1.51 -1.92 6.28
CA ARG A 19 -0.54 -2.47 7.22
C ARG A 19 0.73 -1.62 7.27
N VAL A 20 1.27 -1.23 6.11
CA VAL A 20 2.46 -0.35 6.04
C VAL A 20 2.20 0.98 6.73
N GLU A 21 1.08 1.63 6.41
CA GLU A 21 0.69 2.90 7.04
C GLU A 21 0.59 2.77 8.58
N ARG A 22 -0.03 1.69 9.07
CA ARG A 22 -0.16 1.44 10.51
C ARG A 22 1.20 1.24 11.19
N VAL A 23 2.10 0.47 10.59
CA VAL A 23 3.44 0.20 11.16
C VAL A 23 4.25 1.49 11.21
N LEU A 24 4.30 2.24 10.09
CA LEU A 24 5.04 3.50 10.03
C LEU A 24 4.53 4.53 11.03
N ARG A 25 3.20 4.64 11.17
CA ARG A 25 2.60 5.54 12.15
C ARG A 25 2.91 5.12 13.59
N LYS A 26 2.86 3.81 13.88
CA LYS A 26 3.06 3.29 15.25
C LYS A 26 4.52 3.36 15.68
N GLU A 27 5.45 3.04 14.79
CA GLU A 27 6.86 2.82 15.15
C GLU A 27 7.73 4.04 14.86
N LEU A 28 7.35 4.86 13.87
CA LEU A 28 8.19 5.94 13.37
C LEU A 28 7.46 7.29 13.29
N GLU A 29 6.22 7.36 13.79
CA GLU A 29 5.34 8.54 13.72
C GLU A 29 5.27 9.20 12.33
N THR A 30 5.45 8.39 11.28
CA THR A 30 5.57 8.87 9.91
C THR A 30 4.53 8.25 9.00
N LYS A 31 4.38 8.82 7.80
CA LYS A 31 3.50 8.33 6.74
C LYS A 31 4.31 7.56 5.69
N PRO A 32 3.67 6.70 4.87
CA PRO A 32 4.32 6.12 3.71
C PRO A 32 4.95 7.18 2.82
N ALA A 33 6.13 6.89 2.28
CA ALA A 33 6.80 7.76 1.30
C ALA A 33 5.91 7.99 0.08
N ALA A 34 6.07 9.14 -0.58
CA ALA A 34 5.25 9.53 -1.74
C ALA A 34 5.23 8.44 -2.83
N GLU A 35 6.36 7.80 -3.10
CA GLU A 35 6.48 6.70 -4.06
C GLU A 35 5.57 5.51 -3.72
N THR A 36 5.42 5.19 -2.44
CA THR A 36 4.55 4.10 -1.97
C THR A 36 3.08 4.47 -2.12
N VAL A 37 2.73 5.73 -1.84
CA VAL A 37 1.36 6.25 -2.05
C VAL A 37 0.99 6.23 -3.53
N GLN A 38 1.90 6.69 -4.40
CA GLN A 38 1.70 6.69 -5.85
C GLN A 38 1.58 5.25 -6.40
N LEU A 39 2.40 4.32 -5.91
CA LEU A 39 2.27 2.91 -6.25
C LEU A 39 0.89 2.38 -5.88
N TYR A 40 0.41 2.65 -4.66
CA TYR A 40 -0.92 2.23 -4.22
C TYR A 40 -2.03 2.77 -5.13
N GLN A 41 -2.02 4.07 -5.40
CA GLN A 41 -3.01 4.72 -6.26
C GLN A 41 -3.04 4.11 -7.66
N ARG A 42 -1.87 3.87 -8.27
CA ARG A 42 -1.76 3.20 -9.56
C ARG A 42 -2.35 1.80 -9.55
N LEU A 43 -2.06 1.00 -8.51
CA LEU A 43 -2.56 -0.38 -8.42
C LEU A 43 -4.06 -0.46 -8.09
N MET A 44 -4.63 0.61 -7.52
CA MET A 44 -6.05 0.72 -7.17
C MET A 44 -6.89 1.49 -8.19
N SER A 45 -6.27 2.02 -9.24
CA SER A 45 -7.00 2.65 -10.35
C SER A 45 -7.75 1.60 -11.18
N PRO A 46 -8.96 1.89 -11.68
CA PRO A 46 -9.77 0.93 -12.43
C PRO A 46 -9.04 0.37 -13.66
#